data_AF-A0A6B3H0N8-F1
#
_entry.id   AF-A0A6B3H0N8-F1
#
_cell.length_a   1.000
_cell.length_b   1.000
_cell.length_c   1.000
_cell.angle_alpha   90.00
_cell.angle_beta   90.00
_cell.angle_gamma   90.00
#
_symmetry.space_group_name_H-M   'P 1'
#
loop_
_entity.id
_entity.type
_entity.pdbx_description
1 polymer ?
#
loop_
_entity_poly.entity_id
_entity_poly.type
_entity_poly.pdbx_seq_one_letter_code
_entity_poly.pdbx_strand_id
1 'polypeptide(L)'
;RSADDCYQILIGVRTSLPTTLAGALIGRVERGPLAGRTVYDALHDPRLADLLLERFRRPGTLGSLRFERTATIPAGLPPRVLDAEQSNSSLVYGDAYILKIFRRVFPGTNPDLELPLALAREGCDRVPAPVAWFEAP
;
A
#
# COMPACT_ATOMS: atom_id res chain seq x y z
N ARG A 1 20.29 -14.21 -16.02
CA ARG A 1 20.38 -13.03 -15.12
C ARG A 1 19.45 -13.32 -13.97
N SER A 2 19.92 -13.38 -12.71
CA SER A 2 18.97 -13.31 -11.59
C SER A 2 18.19 -12.02 -11.77
N ALA A 3 16.86 -12.05 -11.64
CA ALA A 3 16.11 -10.81 -11.60
C ALA A 3 16.67 -10.00 -10.42
N ASP A 4 17.13 -8.79 -10.67
CA ASP A 4 17.52 -7.89 -9.58
C ASP A 4 16.31 -7.69 -8.67
N ASP A 5 16.54 -7.65 -7.37
CA ASP A 5 15.45 -7.49 -6.42
C ASP A 5 14.78 -6.12 -6.60
N CYS A 6 13.49 -6.13 -6.90
CA CYS A 6 12.68 -4.92 -7.02
C CYS A 6 11.92 -4.71 -5.71
N TYR A 7 12.02 -3.50 -5.16
CA TYR A 7 11.28 -3.11 -3.95
C TYR A 7 10.36 -1.92 -4.22
N GLN A 8 9.13 -1.97 -3.68
CA GLN A 8 8.23 -0.82 -3.65
C GLN A 8 8.26 -0.13 -2.28
N ILE A 9 8.25 1.19 -2.32
CA ILE A 9 8.13 2.05 -1.15
C ILE A 9 7.21 3.20 -1.54
N LEU A 10 6.16 3.44 -0.75
CA LEU A 10 5.33 4.63 -0.91
C LEU A 10 6.03 5.79 -0.19
N ILE A 11 6.33 6.87 -0.92
CA ILE A 11 7.13 7.98 -0.41
C ILE A 11 6.24 9.18 -0.09
N GLY A 12 6.28 9.61 1.17
CA GLY A 12 5.75 10.89 1.59
C GLY A 12 6.80 11.98 1.43
N VAL A 13 6.39 13.19 1.04
CA VAL A 13 7.30 14.33 0.83
C VAL A 13 6.83 15.56 1.60
N ARG A 14 7.66 16.07 2.53
CA ARG A 14 7.33 17.24 3.37
C ARG A 14 8.51 18.21 3.44
N THR A 15 8.27 19.45 3.86
CA THR A 15 9.34 20.42 4.15
C THR A 15 9.95 20.19 5.53
N SER A 16 9.10 19.87 6.51
CA SER A 16 9.46 19.46 7.87
C SER A 16 8.66 18.23 8.26
N LEU A 17 9.32 17.26 8.90
CA LEU A 17 8.71 16.00 9.33
C LEU A 17 8.33 16.10 10.82
N PRO A 18 7.05 15.88 11.18
CA PRO A 18 6.64 15.83 12.58
C PRO A 18 7.41 14.74 13.35
N THR A 19 7.66 14.96 14.64
CA THR A 19 8.39 14.02 15.51
C THR A 19 7.71 12.65 15.59
N THR A 20 6.38 12.60 15.48
CA THR A 20 5.61 11.34 15.45
C THR A 20 5.93 10.47 14.23
N LEU A 21 6.52 11.03 13.17
CA LEU A 21 6.92 10.32 11.96
C LEU A 21 8.45 10.16 11.87
N ALA A 22 9.21 10.50 12.91
CA ALA A 22 10.67 10.43 12.89
C ALA A 22 11.19 9.03 12.55
N GLY A 23 10.52 7.97 13.04
CA GLY A 23 10.87 6.58 12.75
C GLY A 23 10.63 6.15 11.30
N ALA A 24 9.86 6.92 10.52
CA ALA A 24 9.61 6.67 9.11
C ALA A 24 10.57 7.45 8.19
N LEU A 25 11.46 8.28 8.74
CA LEU A 25 12.40 9.08 7.97
C LEU A 25 13.28 8.20 7.08
N ILE A 26 13.27 8.49 5.78
CA ILE A 26 14.19 7.88 4.83
C ILE A 26 15.39 8.81 4.62
N GLY A 27 15.15 10.11 4.46
CA GLY A 27 16.22 11.10 4.33
C GLY A 27 15.78 12.46 3.85
N ARG A 28 16.75 13.29 3.48
CA ARG A 28 16.54 14.60 2.86
C ARG A 28 17.07 14.58 1.44
N VAL A 29 16.30 15.13 0.51
CA VAL A 29 16.66 15.18 -0.90
C VAL A 29 17.63 16.34 -1.12
N GLU A 30 18.81 16.05 -1.68
CA GLU A 30 19.86 17.06 -1.90
C GLU A 30 19.73 17.78 -3.25
N ARG A 31 19.20 17.10 -4.28
CA ARG A 31 19.21 17.57 -5.67
C ARG A 31 17.89 17.28 -6.38
N GLY A 32 17.64 18.00 -7.47
CA GLY A 32 16.45 17.82 -8.31
C GLY A 32 15.21 18.57 -7.79
N PRO A 33 14.02 18.28 -8.34
CA PRO A 33 12.80 19.07 -8.11
C PRO A 33 12.29 19.02 -6.66
N LEU A 34 12.76 18.05 -5.87
CA LEU A 34 12.43 17.90 -4.44
C LEU A 34 13.58 18.32 -3.51
N ALA A 35 14.61 19.00 -4.01
CA ALA A 35 15.75 19.43 -3.18
C ALA A 35 15.30 20.23 -1.94
N GLY A 36 15.90 19.94 -0.79
CA GLY A 36 15.56 20.52 0.51
C GLY A 36 14.33 19.89 1.19
N ARG A 37 13.62 18.98 0.52
CA ARG A 37 12.47 18.26 1.09
C ARG A 37 12.92 17.03 1.87
N THR A 38 12.16 16.69 2.90
CA THR A 38 12.29 15.45 3.65
C THR A 38 11.38 14.39 3.04
N VAL A 39 11.93 13.20 2.83
CA VAL A 39 11.23 12.00 2.35
C VAL A 39 11.19 10.94 3.44
N TYR A 40 10.07 10.24 3.52
CA TYR A 40 9.78 9.27 4.57
C TYR A 40 8.79 8.21 4.04
N ASP A 41 8.69 7.08 4.74
CA ASP A 41 7.75 6.03 4.39
C ASP A 41 6.30 6.49 4.65
N ALA A 42 5.53 6.62 3.58
CA ALA A 42 4.18 7.18 3.60
C ALA A 42 3.19 6.32 4.39
N LEU A 43 3.44 5.02 4.56
CA LEU A 43 2.50 4.13 5.25
C LEU A 43 2.34 4.51 6.72
N HIS A 44 3.35 5.13 7.33
CA HIS A 44 3.30 5.60 8.71
C HIS A 44 2.58 6.94 8.88
N ASP A 45 2.27 7.68 7.80
CA ASP A 45 1.50 8.92 7.87
C ASP A 45 0.00 8.61 7.72
N PRO A 46 -0.81 8.80 8.78
CA PRO A 46 -2.24 8.48 8.74
C PRO A 46 -2.99 9.23 7.64
N ARG A 47 -2.53 10.43 7.26
CA ARG A 47 -3.15 11.20 6.18
C ARG A 47 -2.90 10.58 4.82
N LEU A 48 -1.68 10.07 4.57
CA LEU A 48 -1.36 9.42 3.31
C LEU A 48 -1.96 8.01 3.22
N ALA A 49 -2.02 7.30 4.35
CA ALA A 49 -2.74 6.03 4.44
C ALA A 49 -4.25 6.20 4.16
N ASP A 50 -4.88 7.24 4.70
CA ASP A 50 -6.29 7.56 4.39
C ASP A 50 -6.51 7.90 2.91
N LEU A 51 -5.60 8.67 2.29
CA LEU A 51 -5.63 8.93 0.85
C LEU A 51 -5.52 7.65 0.01
N LEU A 52 -4.77 6.65 0.48
CA LEU A 52 -4.66 5.36 -0.20
C LEU A 52 -5.99 4.57 -0.12
N LEU A 53 -6.71 4.62 1.01
CA LEU A 53 -8.06 4.07 1.12
C LEU A 53 -9.03 4.73 0.12
N GLU A 54 -9.01 6.07 0.07
CA GLU A 54 -9.82 6.82 -0.90
C GLU A 54 -9.44 6.51 -2.35
N ARG A 55 -8.16 6.18 -2.60
CA ARG A 55 -7.72 5.70 -3.92
C ARG A 55 -8.34 4.36 -4.27
N PHE A 56 -8.36 3.37 -3.36
CA PHE A 56 -9.00 2.07 -3.58
C PHE A 56 -10.51 2.17 -3.79
N ARG A 57 -11.15 3.21 -3.25
CA ARG A 57 -12.58 3.47 -3.45
C ARG A 57 -12.94 3.89 -4.88
N ARG A 58 -11.97 4.16 -5.74
CA ARG A 58 -12.18 4.63 -7.12
C ARG A 58 -11.37 3.76 -8.11
N PRO A 59 -11.89 2.65 -8.67
CA PRO A 59 -11.09 1.84 -9.61
C PRO A 59 -10.62 2.66 -10.84
N GLY A 60 -9.55 2.23 -11.48
CA GLY A 60 -8.95 2.90 -12.64
C GLY A 60 -7.45 3.13 -12.52
N THR A 61 -6.88 3.98 -13.37
CA THR A 61 -5.43 4.19 -13.45
C THR A 61 -4.97 5.43 -12.69
N LEU A 62 -3.76 5.37 -12.12
CA LEU A 62 -3.02 6.52 -11.59
C LEU A 62 -1.55 6.38 -12.01
N GLY A 63 -1.14 7.15 -13.02
CA GLY A 63 0.15 6.93 -13.66
C GLY A 63 0.22 5.52 -14.25
N SER A 64 1.26 4.77 -13.89
CA SER A 64 1.41 3.35 -14.27
C SER A 64 0.58 2.39 -13.40
N LEU A 65 0.04 2.83 -12.26
CA LEU A 65 -0.67 1.93 -11.36
C LEU A 65 -2.12 1.72 -11.80
N ARG A 66 -2.57 0.48 -11.83
CA ARG A 66 -3.98 0.10 -12.03
C ARG A 66 -4.58 -0.31 -10.68
N PHE A 67 -5.73 0.25 -10.35
CA PHE A 67 -6.49 -0.05 -9.13
C PHE A 67 -7.79 -0.76 -9.50
N GLU A 68 -8.04 -1.89 -8.83
CA GLU A 68 -9.18 -2.79 -9.02
C GLU A 68 -9.96 -2.90 -7.71
N ARG A 69 -11.27 -3.18 -7.80
CA ARG A 69 -12.14 -3.34 -6.64
C ARG A 69 -13.31 -4.27 -6.95
N THR A 70 -13.60 -5.20 -6.03
CA THR A 70 -14.69 -6.18 -6.14
C THR A 70 -15.87 -5.88 -5.22
N ALA A 71 -15.67 -5.09 -4.17
CA ALA A 71 -16.71 -4.72 -3.20
C ALA A 71 -16.65 -3.25 -2.80
N THR A 72 -17.76 -2.68 -2.35
CA THR A 72 -17.78 -1.31 -1.81
C THR A 72 -16.95 -1.24 -0.52
N ILE A 73 -16.07 -0.24 -0.43
CA ILE A 73 -15.25 0.03 0.75
C ILE A 73 -15.80 1.29 1.42
N PRO A 74 -16.16 1.28 2.72
CA PRO A 74 -16.59 2.47 3.46
C PRO A 74 -15.52 3.58 3.49
N ALA A 75 -15.95 4.83 3.67
CA ALA A 75 -15.05 5.97 3.86
C ALA A 75 -14.70 6.14 5.34
N GLY A 76 -13.66 6.93 5.64
CA GLY A 76 -13.38 7.39 7.00
C GLY A 76 -12.99 6.29 7.98
N LEU A 77 -12.43 5.18 7.46
CA LEU A 77 -11.92 4.10 8.29
C LEU A 77 -10.51 4.47 8.75
N PRO A 78 -10.26 4.61 10.07
CA PRO A 78 -8.97 5.09 10.57
C PRO A 78 -7.85 4.10 10.23
N PRO A 79 -6.76 4.53 9.58
CA PRO A 79 -5.63 3.67 9.27
C PRO A 79 -4.72 3.44 10.48
N ARG A 80 -4.19 2.23 10.62
CA ARG A 80 -3.16 1.86 11.61
C ARG A 80 -2.18 0.87 11.01
N VAL A 81 -0.88 1.18 11.09
CA VAL A 81 0.19 0.25 10.68
C VAL A 81 0.29 -0.90 11.69
N LEU A 82 0.50 -2.12 11.18
CA LEU A 82 0.86 -3.28 11.97
C LEU A 82 2.37 -3.54 11.85
N ASP A 83 3.08 -3.48 12.97
CA ASP A 83 4.54 -3.69 13.03
C ASP A 83 4.95 -5.18 13.06
N ALA A 84 4.07 -6.08 12.58
CA ALA A 84 4.12 -7.50 12.94
C ALA A 84 4.89 -8.41 11.98
N GLU A 85 5.23 -8.01 10.74
CA GLU A 85 5.81 -8.94 9.76
C GLU A 85 7.00 -8.35 8.96
N GLN A 86 8.05 -9.15 8.82
CA GLN A 86 9.36 -8.74 8.28
C GLN A 86 9.44 -8.73 6.74
N SER A 87 8.45 -9.24 6.02
CA SER A 87 8.49 -9.33 4.54
C SER A 87 7.59 -8.33 3.82
N ASN A 88 6.57 -7.80 4.50
CA ASN A 88 5.55 -6.91 3.95
C ASN A 88 5.13 -5.87 4.99
N SER A 89 4.55 -4.76 4.55
CA SER A 89 3.94 -3.79 5.48
C SER A 89 2.43 -3.92 5.44
N SER A 90 1.79 -3.96 6.61
CA SER A 90 0.34 -4.13 6.71
C SER A 90 -0.30 -2.90 7.35
N LEU A 91 -1.40 -2.44 6.76
CA LEU A 91 -2.27 -1.40 7.29
C LEU A 91 -3.63 -2.01 7.62
N VAL A 92 -4.17 -1.71 8.78
CA VAL A 92 -5.57 -1.98 9.11
C VAL A 92 -6.37 -0.69 8.94
N TYR A 93 -7.54 -0.78 8.32
CA TYR A 93 -8.52 0.31 8.25
C TYR A 93 -9.73 -0.04 9.10
N GLY A 94 -9.91 0.70 10.20
CA GLY A 94 -10.91 0.39 11.22
C GLY A 94 -10.60 -0.95 11.91
N ASP A 95 -11.56 -1.87 11.85
CA ASP A 95 -11.47 -3.23 12.39
C ASP A 95 -11.84 -4.31 11.35
N ALA A 96 -12.14 -3.90 10.10
CA ALA A 96 -12.73 -4.78 9.09
C ALA A 96 -11.82 -5.08 7.89
N TYR A 97 -10.84 -4.22 7.59
CA TYR A 97 -10.00 -4.37 6.40
C TYR A 97 -8.52 -4.35 6.76
N ILE A 98 -7.78 -5.23 6.10
CA ILE A 98 -6.32 -5.25 6.11
C ILE A 98 -5.82 -5.05 4.68
N LEU A 99 -4.87 -4.14 4.53
CA LEU A 99 -4.12 -3.89 3.30
C LEU A 99 -2.70 -4.39 3.51
N LYS A 100 -2.27 -5.30 2.64
CA LYS A 100 -0.91 -5.82 2.59
C LYS A 100 -0.14 -5.15 1.45
N ILE A 101 0.95 -4.48 1.78
CA ILE A 101 1.88 -3.86 0.82
C ILE A 101 3.10 -4.75 0.69
N PHE A 102 3.26 -5.37 -0.47
CA PHE A 102 4.36 -6.28 -0.74
C PHE A 102 5.66 -5.52 -0.97
N ARG A 103 6.64 -5.59 -0.05
CA ARG A 103 7.85 -4.76 -0.16
C ARG A 103 8.72 -5.18 -1.33
N ARG A 104 9.00 -6.47 -1.45
CA ARG A 104 9.70 -7.05 -2.61
C ARG A 104 8.66 -7.48 -3.63
N VAL A 105 8.81 -7.02 -4.87
CA VAL A 105 7.87 -7.28 -5.96
C VAL A 105 8.56 -8.05 -7.09
N PHE A 106 7.78 -8.89 -7.77
CA PHE A 106 8.22 -9.72 -8.88
C PHE A 106 7.22 -9.61 -10.03
N PRO A 107 7.67 -9.80 -11.28
CA PRO A 107 6.75 -9.86 -12.40
C PRO A 107 5.85 -11.10 -12.31
N GLY A 108 4.61 -10.94 -12.78
CA GLY A 108 3.61 -12.01 -12.82
C GLY A 108 2.57 -11.89 -11.71
N THR A 109 1.62 -12.82 -11.74
CA THR A 109 0.49 -12.83 -10.81
C THR A 109 0.97 -13.16 -9.40
N ASN A 110 0.48 -12.41 -8.41
CA ASN A 110 0.76 -12.70 -7.00
C ASN A 110 -0.19 -13.80 -6.48
N PRO A 111 0.32 -14.95 -6.01
CA PRO A 111 -0.53 -16.03 -5.49
C PRO A 111 -1.35 -15.62 -4.26
N ASP A 112 -0.87 -14.67 -3.45
CA ASP A 112 -1.61 -14.12 -2.31
C ASP A 112 -2.86 -13.32 -2.74
N LEU A 113 -2.97 -12.96 -4.03
CA LEU A 113 -4.14 -12.32 -4.62
C LEU A 113 -4.95 -13.31 -5.49
N GLU A 114 -4.28 -14.07 -6.35
CA GLU A 114 -4.90 -14.97 -7.32
C GLU A 114 -5.76 -16.05 -6.65
N LEU A 115 -5.19 -16.75 -5.68
CA LEU A 115 -5.85 -17.88 -5.04
C LEU A 115 -7.08 -17.44 -4.22
N PRO A 116 -6.99 -16.40 -3.36
CA PRO A 116 -8.18 -15.90 -2.68
C PRO A 116 -9.26 -15.36 -3.62
N LEU A 117 -8.89 -14.73 -4.75
CA LEU A 117 -9.86 -14.31 -5.77
C LEU A 117 -10.57 -15.49 -6.42
N ALA A 118 -9.84 -16.55 -6.77
CA ALA A 118 -10.41 -17.77 -7.35
C ALA A 118 -11.37 -18.45 -6.35
N LEU A 119 -10.95 -18.59 -5.09
CA LEU A 119 -11.79 -19.17 -4.03
C LEU A 119 -13.07 -18.37 -3.79
N ALA A 120 -12.98 -17.03 -3.80
CA ALA A 120 -14.15 -16.17 -3.63
C ALA A 120 -15.14 -16.32 -4.80
N ARG A 121 -14.67 -16.52 -6.04
CA ARG A 121 -15.53 -16.75 -7.22
C ARG A 121 -16.33 -18.06 -7.10
N GLU A 122 -15.79 -19.06 -6.41
CA GLU A 122 -16.45 -20.33 -6.12
C GLU A 122 -17.31 -20.30 -4.84
N GLY A 123 -17.46 -19.13 -4.20
CA GLY A 123 -18.27 -18.98 -2.98
C GLY A 123 -17.64 -19.58 -1.72
N CYS A 124 -16.30 -19.66 -1.65
CA CYS A 124 -15.60 -20.15 -0.46
C CYS A 124 -15.55 -19.07 0.64
N ASP A 125 -16.32 -19.26 1.71
CA ASP A 125 -16.36 -18.34 2.85
C ASP A 125 -15.25 -18.59 3.91
N ARG A 126 -14.36 -19.56 3.69
CA ARG A 126 -13.28 -19.90 4.64
C ARG A 126 -12.04 -19.03 4.49
N VAL A 127 -11.96 -18.26 3.40
CA VAL A 127 -10.85 -17.35 3.12
C VAL A 127 -11.44 -15.96 2.86
N PRO A 128 -10.97 -14.90 3.54
CA PRO A 128 -11.45 -13.55 3.27
C PRO A 128 -11.27 -13.18 1.80
N ALA A 129 -12.36 -12.76 1.15
CA ALA A 129 -12.32 -12.34 -0.25
C ALA A 129 -11.55 -11.02 -0.40
N PRO A 130 -10.58 -10.92 -1.33
CA PRO A 130 -9.93 -9.64 -1.63
C PRO A 130 -10.94 -8.60 -2.12
N VAL A 131 -10.92 -7.42 -1.49
CA VAL A 131 -11.90 -6.35 -1.78
C VAL A 131 -11.39 -5.32 -2.79
N ALA A 132 -10.08 -5.09 -2.82
CA ALA A 132 -9.39 -4.19 -3.75
C ALA A 132 -7.89 -4.48 -3.77
N TRP A 133 -7.23 -4.10 -4.86
CA TRP A 133 -5.78 -4.22 -5.04
C TRP A 133 -5.28 -3.21 -6.07
N PHE A 134 -3.96 -3.04 -6.14
CA PHE A 134 -3.32 -2.32 -7.22
C PHE A 134 -2.10 -3.07 -7.73
N GLU A 135 -1.79 -2.85 -9.00
CA GLU A 135 -0.68 -3.47 -9.69
C GLU A 135 0.00 -2.45 -10.62
N ALA A 136 1.27 -2.72 -10.94
CA ALA A 136 1.97 -2.07 -12.03
C ALA A 136 2.06 -3.08 -13.20
N PRO A 137 1.70 -2.68 -14.43
CA PRO A 137 1.78 -3.52 -15.61
C PRO A 137 3.22 -3.80 -16.05
#